data_AF-A0A945UCU0-F1
#
_entry.id   AF-A0A945UCU0-F1
#
_cell.length_a   1.000
_cell.length_b   1.000
_cell.length_c   1.000
_cell.angle_alpha   90.00
_cell.angle_beta   90.00
_cell.angle_gamma   90.00
#
_symmetry.space_group_name_H-M   'P 1'
#
loop_
_entity.id
_entity.type
_entity.pdbx_description
1 polymer ?
#
loop_
_entity_poly.entity_id
_entity_poly.type
_entity_poly.pdbx_seq_one_letter_code
_entity_poly.pdbx_strand_id
1 'polypeptide(L)'
;MRIVAAVFVSLALMSTATAELCERAGGEAYYDTVLDVTWLRDANFLKTAGIHPSGKMRYGVAETVWIPLLNNQNYLGINTWRIPKWFDQGPQHCNYNWDGGTDCGWNMDYMSSENWYNYSVNLGLKSKWASKADFDVSNEQLPWGVEFANTDPFINIQIERRYHNVGYCVDRMDLVTGEQTHYIGFHYEYGGQHCDGLGSTGFIWPVVDGDVTEGAGDMSTCGSSTIAIDVGASDPLNEIDPEVDIEVTVALLATNVADGDARDFDPGQIDPATLKFGPLETPAVSLAPAVFDADGDADDDFIYSFNVVGSGVACEDTTVDLWAETVGGDAVRGTDYITTPECVTSVCHP
;
A
#
# COMPACT_ATOMS: atom_id res chain seq x y z
N MET A 1 4.45 -56.06 -18.62
CA MET A 1 5.07 -54.71 -18.64
C MET A 1 3.96 -53.72 -18.35
N ARG A 2 3.86 -53.23 -17.10
CA ARG A 2 2.77 -52.35 -16.65
C ARG A 2 3.24 -50.90 -16.79
N ILE A 3 2.55 -50.12 -17.61
CA ILE A 3 2.81 -48.69 -17.82
C ILE A 3 2.34 -47.96 -16.57
N VAL A 4 3.26 -47.27 -15.88
CA VAL A 4 2.94 -46.37 -14.77
C VAL A 4 2.71 -44.98 -15.39
N ALA A 5 1.48 -44.48 -15.31
CA ALA A 5 1.14 -43.12 -15.70
C ALA A 5 1.61 -42.15 -14.60
N ALA A 6 2.51 -41.23 -14.93
CA ALA A 6 2.91 -40.15 -14.04
C ALA A 6 1.82 -39.08 -14.06
N VAL A 7 1.14 -38.89 -12.93
CA VAL A 7 0.22 -37.78 -12.69
C VAL A 7 1.07 -36.58 -12.27
N PHE A 8 1.17 -35.57 -13.14
CA PHE A 8 1.70 -34.26 -12.77
C PHE A 8 0.62 -33.52 -11.98
N VAL A 9 0.85 -33.34 -10.68
CA VAL A 9 0.07 -32.43 -9.85
C VAL A 9 0.64 -31.04 -10.08
N SER A 10 -0.07 -30.20 -10.83
CA SER A 10 0.20 -28.78 -10.96
C SER A 10 -0.12 -28.11 -9.63
N LEU A 11 0.93 -27.72 -8.90
CA LEU A 11 0.83 -26.92 -7.69
C LEU A 11 0.54 -25.47 -8.13
N ALA A 12 -0.71 -25.05 -8.04
CA ALA A 12 -1.09 -23.66 -8.26
C ALA A 12 -0.49 -22.82 -7.12
N LEU A 13 0.54 -22.02 -7.45
CA LEU A 13 1.02 -20.95 -6.60
C LEU A 13 -0.09 -19.90 -6.55
N MET A 14 -0.81 -19.84 -5.42
CA MET A 14 -1.67 -18.69 -5.13
C MET A 14 -0.75 -17.53 -4.78
N SER A 15 -0.76 -16.48 -5.59
CA SER A 15 -0.17 -15.20 -5.19
C SER A 15 -0.93 -14.70 -3.96
N THR A 16 -0.24 -14.57 -2.84
CA THR A 16 -0.78 -13.83 -1.71
C THR A 16 -0.62 -12.36 -2.05
N ALA A 17 -1.73 -11.63 -2.22
CA ALA A 17 -1.68 -10.18 -2.23
C ALA A 17 -1.09 -9.72 -0.89
N THR A 18 0.11 -9.16 -0.92
CA THR A 18 0.73 -8.51 0.23
C THR A 18 0.04 -7.16 0.42
N ALA A 19 -0.34 -6.83 1.65
CA ALA A 19 -0.81 -5.48 1.97
C ALA A 19 0.29 -4.48 1.61
N GLU A 20 -0.03 -3.52 0.76
CA GLU A 20 0.94 -2.60 0.19
C GLU A 20 0.49 -1.18 0.48
N LEU A 21 1.37 -0.40 1.13
CA LEU A 21 1.18 1.02 1.37
C LEU A 21 1.91 1.80 0.29
N CYS A 22 1.15 2.63 -0.43
CA CYS A 22 1.66 3.39 -1.55
C CYS A 22 1.89 4.86 -1.21
N GLU A 23 3.09 5.40 -1.38
CA GLU A 23 3.36 6.83 -1.15
C GLU A 23 2.46 7.71 -2.03
N ARG A 24 1.88 8.77 -1.43
CA ARG A 24 1.10 9.80 -2.09
C ARG A 24 1.46 11.17 -1.52
N ALA A 25 1.17 12.21 -2.28
CA ALA A 25 1.38 13.59 -1.89
C ALA A 25 2.83 13.89 -1.48
N GLY A 26 3.80 13.30 -2.18
CA GLY A 26 5.24 13.49 -1.92
C GLY A 26 5.67 13.00 -0.53
N GLY A 27 5.14 11.87 -0.09
CA GLY A 27 5.49 11.27 1.20
C GLY A 27 4.77 11.88 2.39
N GLU A 28 3.62 12.51 2.17
CA GLU A 28 2.76 13.05 3.23
C GLU A 28 1.49 12.23 3.45
N ALA A 29 1.19 11.28 2.55
CA ALA A 29 0.08 10.35 2.67
C ALA A 29 0.45 8.96 2.09
N TYR A 30 -0.27 7.90 2.47
CA TYR A 30 -0.03 6.55 2.00
C TYR A 30 -1.33 5.80 1.70
N TYR A 31 -1.50 5.39 0.44
CA TYR A 31 -2.63 4.62 -0.05
C TYR A 31 -2.50 3.14 0.32
N ASP A 32 -3.50 2.58 0.99
CA ASP A 32 -3.60 1.17 1.35
C ASP A 32 -4.44 0.46 0.27
N THR A 33 -3.79 -0.40 -0.52
CA THR A 33 -4.44 -1.09 -1.66
C THR A 33 -5.46 -2.14 -1.24
N VAL A 34 -5.41 -2.60 0.02
CA VAL A 34 -6.33 -3.63 0.50
C VAL A 34 -7.57 -3.00 1.10
N LEU A 35 -7.40 -1.95 1.91
CA LEU A 35 -8.52 -1.20 2.46
C LEU A 35 -9.16 -0.24 1.46
N ASP A 36 -8.45 0.09 0.38
CA ASP A 36 -8.81 1.15 -0.56
C ASP A 36 -9.00 2.50 0.16
N VAL A 37 -8.00 2.90 0.96
CA VAL A 37 -7.99 4.17 1.69
C VAL A 37 -6.62 4.81 1.70
N THR A 38 -6.53 6.13 1.68
CA THR A 38 -5.26 6.84 1.88
C THR A 38 -5.14 7.39 3.30
N TRP A 39 -4.12 6.94 4.03
CA TRP A 39 -3.76 7.39 5.37
C TRP A 39 -2.91 8.66 5.32
N LEU A 40 -3.17 9.62 6.22
CA LEU A 40 -2.22 10.72 6.44
C LEU A 40 -0.92 10.17 7.06
N ARG A 41 0.27 10.61 6.63
CA ARG A 41 1.52 10.09 7.21
C ARG A 41 1.65 10.38 8.71
N ASP A 42 1.27 11.60 9.12
CA ASP A 42 1.36 12.05 10.51
C ASP A 42 0.09 11.68 11.30
N ALA A 43 0.19 10.60 12.08
CA ALA A 43 -0.89 10.11 12.95
C ALA A 43 -1.25 11.09 14.10
N ASN A 44 -0.48 12.16 14.31
CA ASN A 44 -0.75 13.21 15.29
C ASN A 44 -0.52 14.62 14.72
N PHE A 45 -0.96 14.83 13.48
CA PHE A 45 -0.78 16.07 12.72
C PHE A 45 -1.09 17.34 13.51
N LEU A 46 -2.16 17.37 14.30
CA LEU A 46 -2.54 18.56 15.08
C LEU A 46 -1.49 19.04 16.07
N LYS A 47 -0.72 18.11 16.63
CA LYS A 47 0.39 18.45 17.51
C LYS A 47 1.56 18.98 16.70
N THR A 48 1.92 18.30 15.62
CA THR A 48 3.02 18.67 14.72
C THR A 48 2.80 20.04 14.08
N ALA A 49 1.58 20.31 13.61
CA ALA A 49 1.16 21.60 13.06
C ALA A 49 1.00 22.71 14.12
N GLY A 50 1.20 22.42 15.41
CA GLY A 50 1.07 23.40 16.49
C GLY A 50 -0.35 23.85 16.79
N ILE A 51 -1.37 23.14 16.28
CA ILE A 51 -2.79 23.48 16.43
C ILE A 51 -3.31 23.08 17.81
N HIS A 52 -2.86 21.94 18.35
CA HIS A 52 -3.27 21.46 19.67
C HIS A 52 -2.08 20.90 20.48
N PRO A 53 -1.88 21.31 21.75
CA PRO A 53 -0.69 20.93 22.53
C PRO A 53 -0.46 19.43 22.68
N SER A 54 -1.53 18.65 22.69
CA SER A 54 -1.46 17.19 22.79
C SER A 54 -1.89 16.46 21.53
N GLY A 55 -2.57 17.14 20.60
CA GLY A 55 -3.29 16.54 19.46
C GLY A 55 -4.57 15.75 19.78
N LYS A 56 -4.93 15.58 21.06
CA LYS A 56 -6.16 14.88 21.46
C LYS A 56 -7.40 15.76 21.34
N MET A 57 -8.54 15.17 20.97
CA MET A 57 -9.85 15.83 21.02
C MET A 57 -11.00 14.85 21.25
N ARG A 58 -12.21 15.37 21.50
CA ARG A 58 -13.44 14.56 21.54
C ARG A 58 -13.85 14.17 20.12
N TYR A 59 -14.45 12.99 19.95
CA TYR A 59 -14.92 12.50 18.65
C TYR A 59 -15.81 13.52 17.93
N GLY A 60 -16.84 14.06 18.60
CA GLY A 60 -17.75 15.03 17.99
C GLY A 60 -17.05 16.34 17.57
N VAL A 61 -15.94 16.72 18.21
CA VAL A 61 -15.11 17.87 17.79
C VAL A 61 -14.31 17.52 16.54
N ALA A 62 -13.81 16.29 16.43
CA ALA A 62 -13.12 15.83 15.23
C ALA A 62 -14.05 15.87 14.02
N GLU A 63 -15.26 15.32 14.18
CA GLU A 63 -16.27 15.21 13.13
C GLU A 63 -16.80 16.57 12.68
N THR A 64 -17.13 17.46 13.63
CA THR A 64 -17.83 18.72 13.30
C THR A 64 -16.92 19.91 13.09
N VAL A 65 -15.65 19.84 13.50
CA VAL A 65 -14.73 20.97 13.44
C VAL A 65 -13.48 20.60 12.66
N TRP A 66 -12.71 19.63 13.12
CA TRP A 66 -11.36 19.42 12.59
C TRP A 66 -11.35 18.84 11.18
N ILE A 67 -12.10 17.77 10.91
CA ILE A 67 -12.20 17.20 9.56
C ILE A 67 -12.73 18.23 8.54
N PRO A 68 -13.84 18.96 8.83
CA PRO A 68 -14.28 20.06 7.97
C PRO A 68 -13.22 21.14 7.74
N LEU A 69 -12.42 21.49 8.76
CA LEU A 69 -11.32 22.45 8.60
C LEU A 69 -10.24 21.92 7.66
N LEU A 70 -9.82 20.66 7.82
CA LEU A 70 -8.82 20.02 6.96
C LEU A 70 -9.26 20.04 5.49
N ASN A 71 -10.53 19.72 5.26
CA ASN A 71 -11.14 19.72 3.93
C ASN A 71 -11.29 21.12 3.34
N ASN A 72 -11.72 22.11 4.14
CA ASN A 72 -11.83 23.49 3.70
C ASN A 72 -10.48 24.11 3.33
N GLN A 73 -9.38 23.62 3.91
CA GLN A 73 -8.03 24.05 3.56
C GLN A 73 -7.47 23.34 2.33
N ASN A 74 -8.19 22.36 1.76
CA ASN A 74 -7.72 21.52 0.66
C ASN A 74 -6.33 20.93 0.98
N TYR A 75 -6.17 20.41 2.20
CA TYR A 75 -4.89 19.96 2.72
C TYR A 75 -4.32 18.82 1.85
N LEU A 76 -3.07 18.97 1.41
CA LEU A 76 -2.40 18.11 0.41
C LEU A 76 -3.15 18.00 -0.94
N GLY A 77 -3.92 19.03 -1.30
CA GLY A 77 -4.75 18.99 -2.52
C GLY A 77 -6.07 18.25 -2.32
N ILE A 78 -6.34 17.72 -1.12
CA ILE A 78 -7.46 16.83 -0.84
C ILE A 78 -8.48 17.52 0.08
N ASN A 79 -9.76 17.36 -0.24
CA ASN A 79 -10.88 17.95 0.51
C ASN A 79 -11.93 16.92 0.98
N THR A 80 -11.58 15.64 0.96
CA THR A 80 -12.45 14.50 1.30
C THR A 80 -11.92 13.68 2.48
N TRP A 81 -11.03 14.27 3.30
CA TRP A 81 -10.58 13.65 4.55
C TRP A 81 -11.76 13.30 5.45
N ARG A 82 -11.63 12.19 6.16
CA ARG A 82 -12.61 11.67 7.11
C ARG A 82 -11.93 10.98 8.28
N ILE A 83 -12.73 10.71 9.31
CA ILE A 83 -12.34 9.82 10.41
C ILE A 83 -12.34 8.37 9.86
N PRO A 84 -11.45 7.50 10.36
CA PRO A 84 -11.48 6.08 9.99
C PRO A 84 -12.82 5.43 10.32
N LYS A 85 -13.19 4.41 9.54
CA LYS A 85 -14.45 3.66 9.66
C LYS A 85 -14.28 2.41 10.53
N TRP A 86 -15.42 2.02 11.10
CA TRP A 86 -15.66 0.74 11.75
C TRP A 86 -16.77 0.01 10.99
N PHE A 87 -16.65 -1.31 10.88
CA PHE A 87 -17.57 -2.18 10.17
C PHE A 87 -18.15 -3.22 11.13
N ASP A 88 -19.47 -3.24 11.27
CA ASP A 88 -20.20 -4.25 12.05
C ASP A 88 -20.22 -5.58 11.28
N GLN A 89 -19.58 -6.62 11.84
CA GLN A 89 -19.40 -7.93 11.21
C GLN A 89 -20.39 -8.99 11.74
N GLY A 90 -21.34 -8.61 12.62
CA GLY A 90 -22.14 -9.56 13.38
C GLY A 90 -23.65 -9.26 13.47
N PRO A 91 -24.42 -10.21 14.05
CA PRO A 91 -25.86 -10.03 14.29
C PRO A 91 -26.19 -9.14 15.51
N GLN A 92 -25.18 -8.82 16.33
CA GLN A 92 -25.21 -7.83 17.40
C GLN A 92 -24.14 -6.80 17.07
N HIS A 93 -24.44 -5.52 17.26
CA HIS A 93 -23.42 -4.48 17.17
C HIS A 93 -22.29 -4.75 18.17
N CYS A 94 -21.14 -4.07 18.03
CA CYS A 94 -19.92 -4.23 18.85
C CYS A 94 -19.89 -5.56 19.65
N ASN A 95 -19.70 -6.66 18.93
CA ASN A 95 -19.81 -8.00 19.47
C ASN A 95 -18.55 -8.34 20.28
N TYR A 96 -18.52 -7.86 21.52
CA TYR A 96 -17.33 -7.91 22.36
C TYR A 96 -16.90 -9.36 22.67
N ASN A 97 -15.67 -9.73 22.27
CA ASN A 97 -15.09 -11.04 22.56
C ASN A 97 -13.63 -10.94 23.03
N TRP A 98 -13.24 -11.85 23.94
CA TRP A 98 -11.86 -12.03 24.41
C TRP A 98 -11.07 -13.01 23.53
N ASP A 99 -11.76 -13.93 22.85
CA ASP A 99 -11.15 -14.99 22.04
C ASP A 99 -10.91 -14.59 20.58
N GLY A 100 -11.37 -13.41 20.17
CA GLY A 100 -11.27 -12.93 18.80
C GLY A 100 -12.38 -13.38 17.86
N GLY A 101 -12.21 -13.04 16.58
CA GLY A 101 -13.14 -13.37 15.49
C GLY A 101 -14.44 -12.55 15.49
N THR A 102 -14.45 -11.41 16.17
CA THR A 102 -15.56 -10.46 16.18
C THR A 102 -15.07 -9.06 15.84
N ASP A 103 -15.97 -8.08 15.85
CA ASP A 103 -15.72 -6.68 15.52
C ASP A 103 -15.42 -5.78 16.74
N CYS A 104 -15.40 -6.35 17.95
CA CYS A 104 -15.07 -5.65 19.18
C CYS A 104 -14.37 -6.57 20.19
N GLY A 105 -13.53 -5.98 21.04
CA GLY A 105 -12.69 -6.71 21.98
C GLY A 105 -11.27 -6.87 21.43
N TRP A 106 -10.79 -8.10 21.37
CA TRP A 106 -9.38 -8.43 21.15
C TRP A 106 -9.23 -9.44 20.02
N ASN A 107 -8.12 -9.40 19.28
CA ASN A 107 -7.88 -10.31 18.15
C ASN A 107 -9.07 -10.34 17.16
N MET A 108 -9.53 -9.15 16.78
CA MET A 108 -10.73 -8.96 15.98
C MET A 108 -10.54 -9.46 14.55
N ASP A 109 -11.64 -9.63 13.81
CA ASP A 109 -11.56 -9.90 12.39
C ASP A 109 -10.87 -8.72 11.66
N TYR A 110 -10.00 -9.01 10.69
CA TYR A 110 -9.11 -8.05 10.03
C TYR A 110 -9.85 -6.88 9.39
N MET A 111 -11.13 -7.08 9.01
CA MET A 111 -12.00 -6.04 8.45
C MET A 111 -13.00 -5.44 9.45
N SER A 112 -12.75 -5.54 10.76
CA SER A 112 -13.60 -4.93 11.80
C SER A 112 -13.49 -3.41 11.86
N SER A 113 -12.32 -2.83 11.61
CA SER A 113 -12.15 -1.38 11.44
C SER A 113 -10.85 -1.07 10.69
N GLU A 114 -10.80 0.09 10.05
CA GLU A 114 -9.60 0.56 9.36
C GLU A 114 -8.41 0.71 10.32
N ASN A 115 -8.64 1.15 11.56
CA ASN A 115 -7.56 1.20 12.57
C ASN A 115 -7.09 -0.17 13.02
N TRP A 116 -7.98 -1.18 13.13
CA TRP A 116 -7.54 -2.53 13.45
C TRP A 116 -6.70 -3.13 12.33
N TYR A 117 -7.10 -2.94 11.08
CA TYR A 117 -6.31 -3.38 9.93
C TYR A 117 -4.95 -2.67 9.89
N ASN A 118 -4.94 -1.34 10.01
CA ASN A 118 -3.69 -0.58 10.05
C ASN A 118 -2.78 -1.02 11.21
N TYR A 119 -3.35 -1.26 12.40
CA TYR A 119 -2.60 -1.75 13.55
C TYR A 119 -2.01 -3.15 13.32
N SER A 120 -2.84 -4.11 12.89
CA SER A 120 -2.47 -5.53 12.88
C SER A 120 -1.73 -5.96 11.63
N VAL A 121 -2.06 -5.35 10.49
CA VAL A 121 -1.50 -5.70 9.18
C VAL A 121 -0.40 -4.70 8.81
N ASN A 122 -0.73 -3.42 8.64
CA ASN A 122 0.23 -2.44 8.13
C ASN A 122 1.40 -2.21 9.10
N LEU A 123 1.10 -2.05 10.39
CA LEU A 123 2.12 -1.85 11.43
C LEU A 123 2.67 -3.17 12.00
N GLY A 124 2.08 -4.32 11.63
CA GLY A 124 2.44 -5.64 12.14
C GLY A 124 2.28 -5.81 13.66
N LEU A 125 1.48 -4.96 14.32
CA LEU A 125 1.35 -4.96 15.78
C LEU A 125 0.37 -6.03 16.24
N LYS A 126 0.71 -6.70 17.34
CA LYS A 126 -0.13 -7.73 17.93
C LYS A 126 -0.98 -7.15 19.05
N SER A 127 -2.22 -7.63 19.13
CA SER A 127 -3.08 -7.45 20.30
C SER A 127 -2.39 -8.02 21.54
N LYS A 128 -2.55 -7.36 22.69
CA LYS A 128 -2.07 -7.82 23.99
C LYS A 128 -2.65 -9.19 24.37
N TRP A 129 -3.84 -9.51 23.88
CA TRP A 129 -4.52 -10.77 24.15
C TRP A 129 -4.91 -11.40 22.80
N ALA A 130 -4.28 -12.53 22.46
CA ALA A 130 -4.57 -13.29 21.26
C ALA A 130 -5.67 -14.36 21.51
N SER A 131 -5.85 -14.78 22.77
CA SER A 131 -6.90 -15.70 23.23
C SER A 131 -7.22 -15.52 24.72
N LYS A 132 -8.34 -16.08 25.19
CA LYS A 132 -8.66 -16.19 26.63
C LYS A 132 -7.64 -17.01 27.42
N ALA A 133 -6.86 -17.89 26.79
CA ALA A 133 -5.80 -18.64 27.45
C ALA A 133 -4.61 -17.75 27.85
N ASP A 134 -4.39 -16.65 27.12
CA ASP A 134 -3.36 -15.64 27.44
C ASP A 134 -3.76 -14.75 28.62
N PHE A 135 -4.99 -14.87 29.13
CA PHE A 135 -5.49 -14.13 30.30
C PHE A 135 -4.98 -14.71 31.63
N ASP A 136 -4.61 -15.99 31.68
CA ASP A 136 -4.27 -16.72 32.92
C ASP A 136 -2.76 -16.89 33.17
N VAL A 137 -1.92 -16.52 32.18
CA VAL A 137 -0.48 -16.41 32.37
C VAL A 137 -0.13 -15.02 32.88
N SER A 138 0.13 -14.93 34.18
CA SER A 138 0.90 -13.82 34.71
C SER A 138 2.24 -13.75 33.96
N ASN A 139 2.40 -12.74 33.12
CA ASN A 139 3.70 -12.10 32.91
C ASN A 139 4.77 -12.89 32.12
N GLU A 140 4.40 -13.68 31.11
CA GLU A 140 5.31 -13.83 29.97
C GLU A 140 5.17 -12.56 29.11
N GLN A 141 6.19 -11.70 29.20
CA GLN A 141 6.36 -10.51 28.39
C GLN A 141 6.46 -10.89 26.90
N LEU A 142 5.33 -11.16 26.26
CA LEU A 142 5.24 -10.95 24.81
C LEU A 142 5.48 -9.44 24.61
N PRO A 143 6.39 -8.99 23.77
CA PRO A 143 6.57 -7.54 23.63
C PRO A 143 5.36 -6.98 22.86
N TRP A 144 4.48 -6.24 23.55
CA TRP A 144 3.27 -5.60 23.01
C TRP A 144 3.46 -4.08 22.99
N GLY A 145 3.17 -3.44 21.85
CA GLY A 145 3.46 -2.02 21.62
C GLY A 145 4.95 -1.74 21.30
N VAL A 146 5.20 -0.52 20.79
CA VAL A 146 6.45 0.19 20.34
C VAL A 146 7.70 -0.62 19.94
N GLU A 147 8.13 -1.64 20.68
CA GLU A 147 9.33 -2.44 20.43
C GLU A 147 9.31 -3.22 19.09
N PHE A 148 8.14 -3.37 18.46
CA PHE A 148 7.98 -4.01 17.14
C PHE A 148 7.31 -3.14 16.09
N ALA A 149 7.10 -1.86 16.36
CA ALA A 149 6.40 -1.03 15.40
C ALA A 149 7.31 -0.78 14.19
N ASN A 150 7.03 -1.44 13.08
CA ASN A 150 7.41 -0.90 11.79
C ASN A 150 6.48 0.29 11.56
N THR A 151 6.82 1.42 12.19
CA THR A 151 6.02 2.63 12.04
C THR A 151 6.19 3.23 10.68
N ASP A 152 7.30 2.93 9.99
CA ASP A 152 7.52 3.36 8.60
C ASP A 152 6.35 2.88 7.73
N PRO A 153 5.73 3.76 6.93
CA PRO A 153 6.13 5.15 6.67
C PRO A 153 5.52 6.22 7.57
N PHE A 154 4.63 5.81 8.46
CA PHE A 154 3.90 6.65 9.39
C PHE A 154 4.75 7.22 10.54
N ILE A 155 4.41 8.45 10.93
CA ILE A 155 5.10 9.17 12.00
C ILE A 155 4.14 9.61 13.10
N ASN A 156 4.71 9.91 14.27
CA ASN A 156 3.99 10.41 15.45
C ASN A 156 2.82 9.52 15.92
N ILE A 157 2.86 8.22 15.62
CA ILE A 157 1.86 7.26 16.10
C ILE A 157 1.86 7.25 17.63
N GLN A 158 0.67 7.36 18.22
CA GLN A 158 0.52 7.48 19.67
C GLN A 158 0.29 6.11 20.32
N ILE A 159 1.23 5.18 20.10
CA ILE A 159 1.11 3.77 20.49
C ILE A 159 0.93 3.59 22.00
N GLU A 160 1.63 4.37 22.83
CA GLU A 160 1.48 4.33 24.30
C GLU A 160 0.21 5.01 24.83
N ARG A 161 -0.71 5.42 23.94
CA ARG A 161 -1.87 6.21 24.32
C ARG A 161 -3.17 5.57 23.84
N ARG A 162 -4.17 5.70 24.72
CA ARG A 162 -5.37 4.86 24.70
C ARG A 162 -6.32 5.03 23.53
N TYR A 163 -6.42 6.17 22.86
CA TYR A 163 -7.63 6.40 22.05
C TYR A 163 -7.30 6.83 20.64
N HIS A 164 -7.67 6.01 19.66
CA HIS A 164 -7.78 6.36 18.23
C HIS A 164 -9.21 6.00 17.79
N ASN A 165 -10.05 7.00 17.54
CA ASN A 165 -11.49 6.77 17.38
C ASN A 165 -11.85 6.42 15.92
N VAL A 166 -12.85 5.54 15.74
CA VAL A 166 -13.20 4.94 14.43
C VAL A 166 -14.69 4.99 14.07
N GLY A 167 -15.54 5.61 14.90
CA GLY A 167 -16.98 5.74 14.58
C GLY A 167 -17.88 5.83 15.81
N TYR A 168 -19.19 5.84 15.60
CA TYR A 168 -20.19 5.79 16.67
C TYR A 168 -20.48 4.34 17.12
N CYS A 169 -20.69 4.13 18.42
CA CYS A 169 -21.12 2.84 18.96
C CYS A 169 -22.65 2.79 19.08
N VAL A 170 -23.28 2.04 18.18
CA VAL A 170 -24.74 1.95 18.07
C VAL A 170 -25.41 1.11 19.18
N ASP A 171 -24.66 0.25 19.90
CA ASP A 171 -25.18 -0.50 21.08
C ASP A 171 -25.60 0.39 22.23
N ARG A 172 -25.11 1.64 22.25
CA ARG A 172 -25.24 2.55 23.38
C ARG A 172 -25.87 3.84 22.87
N MET A 173 -27.09 3.72 22.38
CA MET A 173 -27.97 4.83 22.06
C MET A 173 -28.87 5.15 23.26
N ASP A 174 -29.16 6.43 23.47
CA ASP A 174 -30.22 6.83 24.38
C ASP A 174 -31.56 6.39 23.76
N LEU A 175 -32.25 5.44 24.40
CA LEU A 175 -33.50 4.88 23.89
C LEU A 175 -34.68 5.88 23.91
N VAL A 176 -34.53 7.01 24.60
CA VAL A 176 -35.54 8.06 24.72
C VAL A 176 -35.31 9.14 23.67
N THR A 177 -34.07 9.58 23.47
CA THR A 177 -33.73 10.67 22.55
C THR A 177 -33.28 10.18 21.17
N GLY A 178 -32.85 8.93 21.04
CA GLY A 178 -32.21 8.39 19.84
C GLY A 178 -30.81 8.93 19.61
N GLU A 179 -30.23 9.63 20.60
CA GLU A 179 -28.89 10.20 20.47
C GLU A 179 -27.81 9.16 20.75
N GLN A 180 -26.72 9.23 19.99
CA GLN A 180 -25.51 8.47 20.26
C GLN A 180 -24.95 8.87 21.62
N THR A 181 -24.57 7.92 22.46
CA THR A 181 -23.95 8.22 23.77
C THR A 181 -22.51 7.72 23.88
N HIS A 182 -22.06 6.94 22.91
CA HIS A 182 -20.73 6.34 22.88
C HIS A 182 -20.18 6.34 21.44
N TYR A 183 -18.86 6.24 21.34
CA TYR A 183 -18.12 6.05 20.11
C TYR A 183 -17.30 4.74 20.19
N ILE A 184 -16.88 4.20 19.06
CA ILE A 184 -15.95 3.08 19.00
C ILE A 184 -14.53 3.64 19.08
N GLY A 185 -13.84 3.31 20.18
CA GLY A 185 -12.46 3.65 20.42
C GLY A 185 -11.57 2.45 20.14
N PHE A 186 -10.55 2.63 19.29
CA PHE A 186 -9.48 1.66 19.11
C PHE A 186 -8.27 2.06 19.96
N HIS A 187 -7.75 1.10 20.72
CA HIS A 187 -6.72 1.34 21.71
C HIS A 187 -5.39 0.77 21.25
N TYR A 188 -4.53 1.61 20.68
CA TYR A 188 -3.20 1.24 20.19
C TYR A 188 -2.24 0.77 21.29
N GLU A 189 -2.49 1.13 22.56
CA GLU A 189 -1.68 0.67 23.72
C GLU A 189 -1.68 -0.85 23.85
N TYR A 190 -2.74 -1.50 23.39
CA TYR A 190 -2.93 -2.92 23.61
C TYR A 190 -3.62 -3.65 22.44
N GLY A 191 -4.05 -2.96 21.39
CA GLY A 191 -4.65 -3.56 20.19
C GLY A 191 -6.05 -4.12 20.44
N GLY A 192 -6.97 -3.29 20.92
CA GLY A 192 -8.36 -3.69 21.17
C GLY A 192 -9.37 -2.57 20.94
N GLN A 193 -10.63 -2.93 20.68
CA GLN A 193 -11.71 -2.00 20.32
C GLN A 193 -12.92 -2.11 21.24
N HIS A 194 -13.44 -0.97 21.70
CA HIS A 194 -14.51 -0.91 22.69
C HIS A 194 -15.43 0.30 22.48
N CYS A 195 -16.65 0.23 23.01
CA CYS A 195 -17.52 1.39 23.11
C CYS A 195 -17.09 2.29 24.28
N ASP A 196 -16.65 3.51 23.97
CA ASP A 196 -16.19 4.53 24.90
C ASP A 196 -17.18 5.70 24.95
N GLY A 197 -17.35 6.34 26.12
CA GLY A 197 -18.30 7.44 26.29
C GLY A 197 -17.86 8.73 25.56
N LEU A 198 -18.82 9.53 25.07
CA LEU A 198 -18.58 10.76 24.29
C LEU A 198 -17.69 11.83 24.96
N GLY A 199 -17.51 11.77 26.28
CA GLY A 199 -16.65 12.68 27.02
C GLY A 199 -15.15 12.41 26.86
N SER A 200 -14.79 11.21 26.40
CA SER A 200 -13.41 10.77 26.24
C SER A 200 -12.71 11.51 25.10
N THR A 201 -11.39 11.71 25.24
CA THR A 201 -10.56 12.39 24.23
C THR A 201 -9.54 11.43 23.67
N GLY A 202 -9.36 11.46 22.36
CA GLY A 202 -8.41 10.61 21.64
C GLY A 202 -7.73 11.31 20.49
N PHE A 203 -6.76 10.62 19.93
CA PHE A 203 -6.19 10.90 18.62
C PHE A 203 -7.17 10.46 17.56
N ILE A 204 -7.00 11.05 16.40
CA ILE A 204 -7.73 10.67 15.21
C ILE A 204 -6.68 10.67 14.12
N TRP A 205 -6.65 9.59 13.36
CA TRP A 205 -5.77 9.43 12.23
C TRP A 205 -6.60 9.62 10.96
N PRO A 206 -6.54 10.79 10.30
CA PRO A 206 -7.40 11.05 9.15
C PRO A 206 -7.06 10.11 7.99
N VAL A 207 -8.09 9.72 7.27
CA VAL A 207 -7.99 8.92 6.04
C VAL A 207 -8.86 9.52 4.96
N VAL A 208 -8.62 9.12 3.72
CA VAL A 208 -9.44 9.43 2.54
C VAL A 208 -9.90 8.11 1.94
N ASP A 209 -11.12 8.07 1.40
CA ASP A 209 -11.55 6.92 0.61
C ASP A 209 -10.78 6.88 -0.72
N GLY A 210 -10.27 5.70 -1.07
CA GLY A 210 -9.58 5.46 -2.32
C GLY A 210 -8.17 6.01 -2.40
N ASP A 211 -7.61 5.86 -3.60
CA ASP A 211 -6.35 6.46 -4.00
C ASP A 211 -6.53 7.96 -4.30
N VAL A 212 -5.65 8.79 -3.75
CA VAL A 212 -5.63 10.25 -3.93
C VAL A 212 -4.44 10.66 -4.79
N THR A 213 -4.57 10.49 -6.10
CA THR A 213 -3.58 10.91 -7.09
C THR A 213 -3.95 12.26 -7.71
N GLU A 214 -3.69 13.40 -7.04
CA GLU A 214 -3.64 14.68 -7.79
C GLU A 214 -2.57 15.66 -7.26
N GLY A 215 -1.45 15.63 -7.97
CA GLY A 215 -0.45 16.68 -8.13
C GLY A 215 0.45 16.25 -9.28
N ALA A 216 0.54 17.03 -10.36
CA ALA A 216 1.39 16.70 -11.51
C ALA A 216 2.82 16.40 -11.04
N GLY A 217 3.20 15.12 -11.06
CA GLY A 217 4.48 14.61 -10.56
C GLY A 217 4.41 13.32 -9.74
N ASP A 218 3.23 12.88 -9.29
CA ASP A 218 3.13 11.72 -8.38
C ASP A 218 2.79 10.43 -9.14
N MET A 219 3.83 9.78 -9.70
CA MET A 219 3.70 8.41 -10.21
C MET A 219 3.56 7.45 -9.03
N SER A 220 2.45 6.72 -9.02
CA SER A 220 2.03 5.74 -8.02
C SER A 220 3.16 4.79 -7.56
N THR A 221 3.71 5.01 -6.37
CA THR A 221 4.58 4.02 -5.71
C THR A 221 3.78 3.22 -4.71
N CYS A 222 3.01 2.23 -5.16
CA CYS A 222 2.75 1.09 -4.28
C CYS A 222 3.93 0.14 -4.45
N GLY A 223 4.68 -0.04 -3.34
CA GLY A 223 5.68 -1.11 -3.10
C GLY A 223 6.59 -1.53 -4.25
N SER A 224 6.86 -0.61 -5.16
CA SER A 224 7.86 -0.72 -6.18
C SER A 224 8.61 0.60 -6.22
N SER A 225 9.93 0.58 -6.05
CA SER A 225 10.72 1.75 -6.46
C SER A 225 10.52 1.91 -7.96
N THR A 226 9.91 3.02 -8.40
CA THR A 226 9.77 3.28 -9.83
C THR A 226 11.14 3.61 -10.38
N ILE A 227 11.57 2.82 -11.36
CA ILE A 227 12.82 3.02 -12.08
C ILE A 227 12.49 3.58 -13.45
N ALA A 228 13.32 4.50 -13.94
CA ALA A 228 13.18 4.97 -15.31
C ALA A 228 13.66 3.85 -16.25
N ILE A 229 12.88 3.59 -17.30
CA ILE A 229 13.23 2.61 -18.33
C ILE A 229 12.99 3.24 -19.70
N ASP A 230 13.73 2.76 -20.69
CA ASP A 230 13.55 3.12 -22.10
C ASP A 230 13.49 1.87 -22.97
N VAL A 231 12.36 1.68 -23.63
CA VAL A 231 12.06 0.52 -24.48
C VAL A 231 12.54 0.82 -25.89
N GLY A 232 13.49 0.03 -26.36
CA GLY A 232 14.17 0.30 -27.61
C GLY A 232 15.16 1.44 -27.44
N ALA A 233 16.08 1.34 -26.48
CA ALA A 233 17.15 2.30 -26.11
C ALA A 233 18.06 2.84 -27.24
N SER A 234 17.74 2.61 -28.50
CA SER A 234 18.40 3.17 -29.68
C SER A 234 17.39 3.61 -30.78
N ASP A 235 16.09 3.53 -30.49
CA ASP A 235 14.97 3.84 -31.35
C ASP A 235 14.08 4.90 -30.67
N PRO A 236 14.05 6.15 -31.17
CA PRO A 236 13.27 7.22 -30.55
C PRO A 236 11.74 7.05 -30.64
N LEU A 237 11.23 6.01 -31.30
CA LEU A 237 9.80 5.70 -31.39
C LEU A 237 9.33 4.62 -30.41
N ASN A 238 10.27 3.97 -29.73
CA ASN A 238 10.01 2.84 -28.83
C ASN A 238 9.08 1.82 -29.53
N GLU A 239 9.37 1.54 -30.80
CA GLU A 239 8.51 0.73 -31.67
C GLU A 239 8.68 -0.76 -31.35
N ILE A 240 7.56 -1.45 -31.13
CA ILE A 240 7.50 -2.91 -31.05
C ILE A 240 6.49 -3.37 -32.09
N ASP A 241 6.91 -4.20 -33.03
CA ASP A 241 6.01 -4.91 -33.95
C ASP A 241 5.89 -6.39 -33.56
N PRO A 242 4.81 -6.80 -32.86
CA PRO A 242 4.62 -8.17 -32.42
C PRO A 242 4.52 -9.21 -33.55
N GLU A 243 4.32 -8.79 -34.81
CA GLU A 243 4.23 -9.71 -35.95
C GLU A 243 5.60 -10.08 -36.54
N VAL A 244 6.60 -9.21 -36.39
CA VAL A 244 7.92 -9.39 -37.02
C VAL A 244 9.08 -9.39 -36.05
N ASP A 245 8.96 -8.70 -34.91
CA ASP A 245 10.03 -8.60 -33.94
C ASP A 245 10.13 -9.87 -33.09
N ILE A 246 11.37 -10.29 -32.86
CA ILE A 246 11.68 -11.49 -32.07
C ILE A 246 12.11 -11.08 -30.66
N GLU A 247 12.87 -9.99 -30.55
CA GLU A 247 13.39 -9.46 -29.30
C GLU A 247 13.32 -7.94 -29.28
N VAL A 248 13.13 -7.37 -28.09
CA VAL A 248 13.20 -5.94 -27.81
C VAL A 248 14.23 -5.70 -26.71
N THR A 249 14.98 -4.61 -26.80
CA THR A 249 15.92 -4.17 -25.77
C THR A 249 15.26 -3.15 -24.86
N VAL A 250 15.48 -3.23 -23.55
CA VAL A 250 15.00 -2.24 -22.58
C VAL A 250 16.18 -1.78 -21.74
N ALA A 251 16.42 -0.47 -21.71
CA ALA A 251 17.37 0.15 -20.80
C ALA A 251 16.71 0.39 -19.45
N LEU A 252 17.42 0.06 -18.38
CA LEU A 252 17.14 0.50 -17.02
C LEU A 252 18.08 1.66 -16.75
N LEU A 253 17.50 2.85 -16.63
CA LEU A 253 18.27 4.09 -16.57
C LEU A 253 18.81 4.31 -15.16
N ALA A 254 20.10 4.60 -15.08
CA ALA A 254 20.67 5.18 -13.87
C ALA A 254 20.10 6.58 -13.69
N THR A 255 19.93 7.01 -12.44
CA THR A 255 19.45 8.37 -12.15
C THR A 255 20.26 8.97 -11.02
N ASN A 256 20.43 10.29 -11.05
CA ASN A 256 21.28 11.01 -10.13
C ASN A 256 20.73 12.40 -9.82
N VAL A 257 20.43 12.66 -8.54
CA VAL A 257 19.91 13.97 -8.08
C VAL A 257 20.90 15.11 -8.31
N ALA A 258 22.20 14.80 -8.48
CA ALA A 258 23.21 15.79 -8.83
C ALA A 258 23.05 16.31 -10.28
N ASP A 259 22.51 15.48 -11.16
CA ASP A 259 22.33 15.75 -12.59
C ASP A 259 20.91 16.23 -12.92
N GLY A 260 20.02 16.23 -11.93
CA GLY A 260 18.73 16.90 -11.96
C GLY A 260 17.54 15.97 -11.78
N ASP A 261 17.79 14.68 -11.53
CA ASP A 261 16.73 13.69 -11.34
C ASP A 261 16.04 13.82 -9.99
N ALA A 262 14.84 13.24 -9.92
CA ALA A 262 14.04 13.27 -8.71
C ALA A 262 14.64 12.40 -7.58
N ARG A 263 15.37 11.32 -7.93
CA ARG A 263 15.93 10.33 -7.01
C ARG A 263 17.20 9.71 -7.59
N ASP A 264 18.09 9.22 -6.73
CA ASP A 264 19.25 8.42 -7.13
C ASP A 264 18.84 6.96 -7.36
N PHE A 265 19.29 6.36 -8.46
CA PHE A 265 19.10 4.95 -8.73
C PHE A 265 20.32 4.35 -9.46
N ASP A 266 20.85 3.26 -8.90
CA ASP A 266 21.87 2.43 -9.53
C ASP A 266 21.21 1.14 -10.06
N PRO A 267 21.12 0.93 -11.39
CA PRO A 267 20.56 -0.28 -11.98
C PRO A 267 21.30 -1.57 -11.57
N GLY A 268 22.57 -1.46 -11.15
CA GLY A 268 23.37 -2.56 -10.65
C GLY A 268 22.87 -3.19 -9.35
N GLN A 269 21.92 -2.55 -8.67
CA GLN A 269 21.27 -3.11 -7.48
C GLN A 269 20.17 -4.13 -7.79
N ILE A 270 19.71 -4.22 -9.04
CA ILE A 270 18.68 -5.19 -9.46
C ILE A 270 19.25 -6.61 -9.52
N ASP A 271 18.49 -7.59 -9.03
CA ASP A 271 18.76 -9.00 -9.31
C ASP A 271 18.24 -9.33 -10.72
N PRO A 272 19.12 -9.55 -11.72
CA PRO A 272 18.68 -9.77 -13.09
C PRO A 272 17.82 -11.02 -13.27
N ALA A 273 17.88 -11.98 -12.34
CA ALA A 273 17.08 -13.20 -12.40
C ALA A 273 15.59 -12.95 -12.12
N THR A 274 15.24 -11.78 -11.60
CA THR A 274 13.87 -11.39 -11.23
C THR A 274 13.19 -10.53 -12.29
N LEU A 275 13.93 -10.09 -13.32
CA LEU A 275 13.43 -9.26 -14.41
C LEU A 275 12.28 -9.95 -15.16
N LYS A 276 11.19 -9.22 -15.32
CA LYS A 276 9.98 -9.62 -16.03
C LYS A 276 9.48 -8.45 -16.87
N PHE A 277 9.20 -8.69 -18.14
CA PHE A 277 8.77 -7.66 -19.08
C PHE A 277 7.44 -8.01 -19.76
N GLY A 278 6.57 -7.02 -19.84
CA GLY A 278 5.26 -7.10 -20.49
C GLY A 278 4.20 -7.89 -19.71
N PRO A 279 2.94 -7.91 -20.22
CA PRO A 279 1.79 -8.52 -19.56
C PRO A 279 1.93 -10.01 -19.18
N LEU A 280 2.77 -10.75 -19.92
CA LEU A 280 3.04 -12.17 -19.67
C LEU A 280 4.34 -12.42 -18.89
N GLU A 281 4.94 -11.35 -18.34
CA GLU A 281 6.09 -11.41 -17.44
C GLU A 281 7.28 -12.18 -18.04
N THR A 282 7.66 -11.86 -19.28
CA THR A 282 8.74 -12.58 -19.96
C THR A 282 10.08 -12.30 -19.29
N PRO A 283 10.90 -13.33 -18.99
CA PRO A 283 12.19 -13.12 -18.37
C PRO A 283 13.20 -12.53 -19.37
N ALA A 284 14.26 -11.91 -18.83
CA ALA A 284 15.38 -11.46 -19.65
C ALA A 284 16.05 -12.64 -20.38
N VAL A 285 16.37 -12.44 -21.67
CA VAL A 285 17.06 -13.42 -22.53
C VAL A 285 18.46 -13.73 -22.00
N SER A 286 19.10 -12.74 -21.38
CA SER A 286 20.42 -12.82 -20.74
C SER A 286 20.37 -12.14 -19.38
N LEU A 287 21.02 -12.74 -18.37
CA LEU A 287 21.18 -12.14 -17.04
C LEU A 287 22.33 -11.12 -16.99
N ALA A 288 23.20 -11.13 -18.00
CA ALA A 288 24.26 -10.13 -18.15
C ALA A 288 23.75 -8.99 -19.03
N PRO A 289 23.68 -7.75 -18.51
CA PRO A 289 23.28 -6.57 -19.27
C PRO A 289 24.41 -6.11 -20.20
N ALA A 290 24.05 -5.36 -21.24
CA ALA A 290 24.97 -4.41 -21.84
C ALA A 290 25.00 -3.15 -20.97
N VAL A 291 26.17 -2.52 -20.84
CA VAL A 291 26.34 -1.34 -19.98
C VAL A 291 26.87 -0.19 -20.84
N PHE A 292 26.08 0.87 -20.97
CA PHE A 292 26.42 2.13 -21.63
C PHE A 292 25.35 3.17 -21.34
N ASP A 293 25.76 4.44 -21.36
CA ASP A 293 24.89 5.63 -21.33
C ASP A 293 23.90 5.65 -22.51
N ALA A 294 22.63 5.37 -22.24
CA ALA A 294 21.57 5.24 -23.23
C ALA A 294 20.83 6.56 -23.49
N ASP A 295 20.66 7.40 -22.46
CA ASP A 295 19.91 8.66 -22.56
C ASP A 295 20.78 9.92 -22.69
N GLY A 296 22.11 9.78 -22.54
CA GLY A 296 23.11 10.82 -22.74
C GLY A 296 23.37 11.69 -21.50
N ASP A 297 22.96 11.25 -20.31
CA ASP A 297 23.15 11.96 -19.05
C ASP A 297 24.54 11.75 -18.41
N ALA A 298 25.34 10.86 -19.01
CA ALA A 298 26.69 10.45 -18.61
C ALA A 298 26.78 9.50 -17.41
N ASP A 299 25.68 8.87 -17.02
CA ASP A 299 25.66 7.69 -16.15
C ASP A 299 25.55 6.38 -16.98
N ASP A 300 26.01 5.26 -16.40
CA ASP A 300 26.04 3.97 -17.11
C ASP A 300 24.72 3.20 -16.89
N ASP A 301 23.95 3.00 -17.97
CA ASP A 301 22.67 2.27 -17.93
C ASP A 301 22.82 0.78 -18.16
N PHE A 302 21.80 0.01 -17.75
CA PHE A 302 21.80 -1.45 -17.89
C PHE A 302 20.74 -1.89 -18.90
N ILE A 303 21.17 -2.47 -20.02
CA ILE A 303 20.28 -2.87 -21.12
C ILE A 303 20.09 -4.38 -21.15
N TYR A 304 18.84 -4.81 -21.14
CA TYR A 304 18.42 -6.22 -21.22
C TYR A 304 17.58 -6.47 -22.48
N SER A 305 17.62 -7.70 -22.99
CA SER A 305 16.78 -8.14 -24.12
C SER A 305 15.66 -9.05 -23.64
N PHE A 306 14.47 -8.91 -24.23
CA PHE A 306 13.27 -9.67 -23.90
C PHE A 306 12.60 -10.20 -25.17
N ASN A 307 11.95 -11.37 -25.09
CA ASN A 307 11.26 -11.93 -26.24
C ASN A 307 9.90 -11.23 -26.46
N VAL A 308 9.67 -10.70 -27.67
CA VAL A 308 8.46 -9.90 -27.95
C VAL A 308 7.20 -10.75 -27.81
N VAL A 309 7.12 -11.90 -28.48
CA VAL A 309 5.94 -12.79 -28.39
C VAL A 309 5.71 -13.28 -26.95
N GLY A 310 6.79 -13.58 -26.22
CA GLY A 310 6.75 -14.03 -24.84
C GLY A 310 6.35 -12.95 -23.84
N SER A 311 6.55 -11.67 -24.17
CA SER A 311 6.17 -10.52 -23.33
C SER A 311 4.66 -10.32 -23.28
N GLY A 312 3.95 -10.74 -24.33
CA GLY A 312 2.51 -10.50 -24.47
C GLY A 312 2.14 -9.08 -24.92
N VAL A 313 3.11 -8.25 -25.32
CA VAL A 313 2.85 -6.98 -26.01
C VAL A 313 2.10 -7.28 -27.31
N ALA A 314 0.98 -6.58 -27.49
CA ALA A 314 0.11 -6.70 -28.65
C ALA A 314 0.09 -5.41 -29.48
N CYS A 315 -0.34 -5.55 -30.73
CA CYS A 315 -0.64 -4.40 -31.57
C CYS A 315 -1.67 -3.48 -30.89
N GLU A 316 -1.51 -2.18 -31.07
CA GLU A 316 -2.25 -1.09 -30.41
C GLU A 316 -1.96 -0.88 -28.91
N ASP A 317 -1.07 -1.67 -28.29
CA ASP A 317 -0.53 -1.31 -26.97
C ASP A 317 0.30 -0.03 -27.07
N THR A 318 0.15 0.83 -26.07
CA THR A 318 0.79 2.16 -26.01
C THR A 318 1.74 2.32 -24.83
N THR A 319 1.76 1.34 -23.93
CA THR A 319 2.62 1.31 -22.74
C THR A 319 3.00 -0.12 -22.42
N VAL A 320 4.15 -0.30 -21.79
CA VAL A 320 4.59 -1.60 -21.28
C VAL A 320 5.26 -1.45 -19.92
N ASP A 321 5.13 -2.49 -19.10
CA ASP A 321 5.72 -2.56 -17.77
C ASP A 321 6.89 -3.53 -17.72
N LEU A 322 7.84 -3.20 -16.85
CA LEU A 322 8.92 -4.06 -16.40
C LEU A 322 8.85 -4.19 -14.88
N TRP A 323 9.09 -5.39 -14.36
CA TRP A 323 9.12 -5.70 -12.93
C TRP A 323 10.43 -6.40 -12.57
N ALA A 324 10.97 -6.11 -11.40
CA ALA A 324 12.11 -6.84 -10.84
C ALA A 324 12.15 -6.71 -9.31
N GLU A 325 13.16 -7.32 -8.69
CA GLU A 325 13.56 -7.10 -7.32
C GLU A 325 15.04 -6.68 -7.26
N THR A 326 15.41 -5.89 -6.26
CA THR A 326 16.82 -5.63 -5.94
C THR A 326 17.46 -6.87 -5.32
N VAL A 327 18.79 -6.93 -5.29
CA VAL A 327 19.53 -7.95 -4.53
C VAL A 327 19.18 -7.92 -3.03
N GLY A 328 18.65 -6.78 -2.54
CA GLY A 328 18.11 -6.61 -1.19
C GLY A 328 16.71 -7.21 -0.98
N GLY A 329 16.01 -7.58 -2.06
CA GLY A 329 14.65 -8.11 -2.05
C GLY A 329 13.55 -7.05 -2.16
N ASP A 330 13.90 -5.82 -2.51
CA ASP A 330 12.92 -4.74 -2.71
C ASP A 330 12.36 -4.81 -4.14
N ALA A 331 11.04 -4.80 -4.31
CA ALA A 331 10.43 -4.79 -5.64
C ALA A 331 10.64 -3.45 -6.34
N VAL A 332 10.77 -3.50 -7.67
CA VAL A 332 10.95 -2.35 -8.57
C VAL A 332 10.12 -2.53 -9.85
N ARG A 333 9.75 -1.40 -10.47
CA ARG A 333 8.91 -1.33 -11.68
C ARG A 333 9.37 -0.19 -12.55
N GLY A 334 9.51 -0.46 -13.84
CA GLY A 334 9.57 0.57 -14.86
C GLY A 334 8.32 0.53 -15.73
N THR A 335 7.87 1.70 -16.20
CA THR A 335 6.85 1.79 -17.24
C THR A 335 7.38 2.73 -18.31
N ASP A 336 7.18 2.35 -19.57
CA ASP A 336 7.50 3.21 -20.70
C ASP A 336 6.37 3.23 -21.73
N TYR A 337 6.36 4.26 -22.57
CA TYR A 337 5.47 4.38 -23.71
C TYR A 337 6.07 3.67 -24.91
N ILE A 338 5.24 2.90 -25.62
CA ILE A 338 5.64 2.18 -26.83
C ILE A 338 4.74 2.55 -27.99
N THR A 339 5.25 2.38 -29.21
CA THR A 339 4.44 2.42 -30.42
C THR A 339 4.31 1.01 -30.96
N THR A 340 3.09 0.57 -31.24
CA THR A 340 2.84 -0.71 -31.91
C THR A 340 1.96 -0.49 -33.14
N PRO A 341 2.09 -1.31 -34.20
CA PRO A 341 1.29 -1.16 -35.40
C PRO A 341 -0.20 -1.45 -35.15
N GLU A 342 -1.06 -1.00 -36.07
CA GLU A 342 -2.49 -1.37 -36.06
C GLU A 342 -2.64 -2.87 -36.41
N CYS A 343 -3.57 -3.56 -35.74
CA CYS A 343 -3.85 -4.97 -36.01
C CYS A 343 -4.33 -5.17 -37.47
N VAL A 344 -3.55 -5.85 -38.30
CA VAL A 344 -3.97 -6.19 -39.69
C VAL A 344 -5.02 -7.30 -39.77
N THR A 345 -5.31 -8.00 -38.66
CA THR A 345 -6.42 -8.95 -38.59
C THR A 345 -7.27 -8.73 -37.35
N SER A 346 -8.59 -8.69 -37.55
CA SER A 346 -9.64 -8.35 -36.57
C SER A 346 -9.85 -9.41 -35.48
N VAL A 347 -8.78 -9.96 -34.92
CA VAL A 347 -8.87 -10.80 -33.73
C VAL A 347 -8.52 -9.92 -32.55
N CYS A 348 -9.49 -9.12 -32.10
CA CYS A 348 -9.51 -8.68 -30.71
C CYS A 348 -9.43 -9.96 -29.87
N HIS A 349 -8.33 -10.15 -29.16
CA HIS A 349 -8.12 -11.29 -28.28
C HIS A 349 -8.07 -10.79 -26.82
N PRO A 350 -8.19 -11.73 -25.88
CA PRO A 350 -9.21 -11.81 -24.83
C PRO A 350 -9.09 -10.81 -23.67
#